data_AF-A0A353EAK6-F1
#
_entry.id   AF-A0A353EAK6-F1
#
_cell.length_a   1.000
_cell.length_b   1.000
_cell.length_c   1.000
_cell.angle_alpha   90.00
_cell.angle_beta   90.00
_cell.angle_gamma   90.00
#
_symmetry.space_group_name_H-M   'P 1'
#
loop_
_entity.id
_entity.type
_entity.pdbx_description
1 polymer ?
#
loop_
_entity_poly.entity_id
_entity_poly.type
_entity_poly.pdbx_seq_one_letter_code
_entity_poly.pdbx_strand_id
1 'polypeptide(L)'
;MIPEHQMSGYNIFGSQRAKERDDIKKYGYIRQSLPQTQSLLNFKEVSKNQFINVSSNPMKEGSRHSIDDIDMAYDFKGVPSYLITQSLGIAPSVTFIQGKGWAGAMQFFAHENIGNCSYRENNLKLSHGSAIIPEEDVTREVNGKVTISNVTGEIHHGFLYSVDWYDQSFFHELKCAKINYSPDILLEVIALAKQIDEK
;
A
#
# COMPACT_ATOMS: atom_id res chain seq x y z
N MET A 1 13.65 -13.80 -18.07
CA MET A 1 12.19 -13.58 -18.09
C MET A 1 11.54 -14.94 -18.31
N ILE A 2 10.73 -15.43 -17.37
CA ILE A 2 10.06 -16.73 -17.50
C ILE A 2 8.75 -16.47 -18.27
N PRO A 3 8.46 -17.20 -19.36
CA PRO A 3 7.19 -17.08 -20.07
C PRO A 3 6.01 -17.37 -19.14
N GLU A 4 4.93 -16.59 -19.26
CA GLU A 4 3.80 -16.61 -18.34
C GLU A 4 3.13 -18.00 -18.21
N HIS A 5 3.02 -18.72 -19.33
CA HIS A 5 2.48 -20.09 -19.39
C HIS A 5 3.34 -21.13 -18.65
N GLN A 6 4.57 -20.79 -18.26
CA GLN A 6 5.49 -21.63 -17.51
C GLN A 6 5.48 -21.30 -16.00
N MET A 7 4.69 -20.32 -15.57
CA MET A 7 4.55 -19.95 -14.16
C MET A 7 3.53 -20.87 -13.48
N SER A 8 3.90 -21.40 -12.30
CA SER A 8 2.98 -22.18 -11.46
C SER A 8 1.74 -21.34 -11.11
N GLY A 9 0.54 -21.81 -11.50
CA GLY A 9 -0.74 -21.12 -11.25
C GLY A 9 -1.37 -20.37 -12.42
N TYR A 10 -0.74 -20.36 -13.61
CA TYR A 10 -1.18 -19.60 -14.80
C TYR A 10 -2.69 -19.65 -15.09
N ASN A 11 -3.32 -20.83 -15.03
CA ASN A 11 -4.76 -20.96 -15.34
C ASN A 11 -5.66 -20.23 -14.32
N ILE A 12 -5.27 -20.22 -13.04
CA ILE A 12 -6.00 -19.54 -11.97
C ILE A 12 -5.83 -18.02 -12.14
N PHE A 13 -4.60 -17.57 -12.34
CA PHE A 13 -4.30 -16.16 -12.59
C PHE A 13 -4.96 -15.62 -13.86
N GLY A 14 -4.98 -16.41 -14.95
CA GLY A 14 -5.59 -16.01 -16.21
C GLY A 14 -7.10 -15.80 -16.10
N SER A 15 -7.81 -16.70 -15.41
CA SER A 15 -9.26 -16.56 -15.20
C SER A 15 -9.62 -15.37 -14.31
N GLN A 16 -8.83 -15.13 -13.25
CA GLN A 16 -9.02 -14.00 -12.36
C GLN A 16 -8.75 -12.67 -13.07
N ARG A 17 -7.64 -12.55 -13.81
CA ARG A 17 -7.33 -11.35 -14.61
C ARG A 17 -8.38 -11.05 -15.67
N ALA A 18 -8.92 -12.09 -16.32
CA ALA A 18 -10.00 -11.90 -17.28
C ALA A 18 -11.23 -11.26 -16.62
N LYS A 19 -11.63 -11.77 -15.44
CA LYS A 19 -12.72 -11.18 -14.66
C LYS A 19 -12.42 -9.74 -14.25
N GLU A 20 -11.22 -9.46 -13.73
CA GLU A 20 -10.82 -8.12 -13.30
C GLU A 20 -10.88 -7.11 -14.47
N ARG A 21 -10.39 -7.50 -15.65
CA ARG A 21 -10.51 -6.68 -16.86
C ARG A 21 -11.95 -6.41 -17.26
N ASP A 22 -12.83 -7.41 -17.15
CA ASP A 22 -14.25 -7.24 -17.47
C ASP A 22 -14.95 -6.32 -16.47
N ASP A 23 -14.62 -6.42 -15.18
CA ASP A 23 -15.12 -5.53 -14.14
C ASP A 23 -14.65 -4.08 -14.37
N ILE A 24 -13.36 -3.88 -14.66
CA ILE A 24 -12.81 -2.54 -14.95
C ILE A 24 -13.49 -1.94 -16.19
N LYS A 25 -13.66 -2.71 -17.27
CA LYS A 25 -14.37 -2.23 -18.47
C LYS A 25 -15.81 -1.83 -18.20
N LYS A 26 -16.48 -2.53 -17.28
CA LYS A 26 -17.91 -2.33 -17.00
C LYS A 26 -18.19 -1.26 -15.96
N TYR A 27 -17.36 -1.18 -14.92
CA TYR A 27 -17.60 -0.34 -13.74
C TYR A 27 -16.51 0.71 -13.48
N GLY A 28 -15.33 0.56 -14.11
CA GLY A 28 -14.14 1.36 -13.82
C GLY A 28 -13.33 0.90 -12.61
N TYR A 29 -13.75 -0.19 -11.95
CA TYR A 29 -13.08 -0.76 -10.77
C TYR A 29 -13.25 -2.28 -10.73
N ILE A 30 -12.39 -2.95 -9.98
CA ILE A 30 -12.48 -4.39 -9.70
C ILE A 30 -13.56 -4.63 -8.65
N ARG A 31 -14.61 -5.38 -9.00
CA ARG A 31 -15.75 -5.61 -8.10
C ARG A 31 -15.44 -6.78 -7.17
N GLN A 32 -14.90 -6.43 -6.01
CA GLN A 32 -14.55 -7.38 -4.96
C GLN A 32 -14.60 -6.72 -3.60
N SER A 33 -15.26 -7.37 -2.64
CA SER A 33 -15.19 -6.96 -1.24
C SER A 33 -13.81 -7.29 -0.67
N LEU A 34 -13.20 -6.28 -0.04
CA LEU A 34 -11.88 -6.39 0.57
C LEU A 34 -11.97 -5.97 2.05
N PRO A 35 -11.70 -6.88 3.01
CA PRO A 35 -11.72 -6.55 4.44
C PRO A 35 -10.80 -5.37 4.80
N GLN A 36 -9.67 -5.24 4.10
CA GLN A 36 -8.72 -4.13 4.29
C GLN A 36 -9.34 -2.75 4.03
N THR A 37 -10.35 -2.64 3.15
CA THR A 37 -11.04 -1.38 2.88
C THR A 37 -11.74 -0.89 4.14
N GLN A 38 -12.50 -1.77 4.80
CA GLN A 38 -13.18 -1.44 6.05
C GLN A 38 -12.20 -1.18 7.19
N SER A 39 -11.12 -1.98 7.29
CA SER A 39 -10.08 -1.75 8.29
C SER A 39 -9.48 -0.36 8.16
N LEU A 40 -9.22 0.11 6.93
CA LEU A 40 -8.64 1.44 6.69
C LEU A 40 -9.66 2.57 6.91
N LEU A 41 -10.91 2.39 6.45
CA LEU A 41 -12.00 3.34 6.72
C LEU A 41 -12.20 3.57 8.22
N ASN A 42 -12.08 2.51 9.03
CA ASN A 42 -12.31 2.56 10.47
C ASN A 42 -11.02 2.75 11.29
N PHE A 43 -9.85 2.84 10.65
CA PHE A 43 -8.57 2.78 11.35
C PHE A 43 -8.40 3.87 12.40
N LYS A 44 -8.91 5.08 12.14
CA LYS A 44 -8.88 6.19 13.11
C LYS A 44 -9.55 5.86 14.45
N GLU A 45 -10.65 5.11 14.43
CA GLU A 45 -11.35 4.73 15.66
C GLU A 45 -10.72 3.49 16.30
N VAL A 46 -10.29 2.55 15.47
CA VAL A 46 -9.71 1.27 15.92
C VAL A 46 -8.31 1.45 16.51
N SER A 47 -7.48 2.32 15.93
CA SER A 47 -6.08 2.55 16.33
C SER A 47 -5.94 3.05 17.77
N LYS A 48 -6.91 3.81 18.29
CA LYS A 48 -6.89 4.34 19.67
C LYS A 48 -6.66 3.27 20.74
N ASN A 49 -7.06 2.02 20.47
CA ASN A 49 -6.96 0.91 21.40
C ASN A 49 -5.95 -0.17 20.97
N GLN A 50 -5.21 0.04 19.89
CA GLN A 50 -4.34 -0.98 19.28
C GLN A 50 -2.85 -0.63 19.30
N PHE A 51 -2.49 0.54 19.84
CA PHE A 51 -1.09 0.90 20.01
C PHE A 51 -0.42 0.00 21.04
N ILE A 52 0.74 -0.54 20.67
CA ILE A 52 1.51 -1.45 21.51
C ILE A 52 2.63 -0.66 22.19
N ASN A 53 2.76 -0.82 23.51
CA ASN A 53 3.90 -0.28 24.24
C ASN A 53 5.19 -1.04 23.89
N VAL A 54 6.20 -0.28 23.48
CA VAL A 54 7.50 -0.71 22.89
C VAL A 54 8.31 -1.64 23.81
N SER A 55 8.10 -1.56 25.12
CA SER A 55 9.00 -2.10 26.15
C SER A 55 9.10 -3.63 26.24
N SER A 56 8.42 -4.41 25.40
CA SER A 56 8.33 -5.87 25.60
C SER A 56 9.03 -6.72 24.54
N ASN A 57 9.12 -6.28 23.28
CA ASN A 57 9.78 -7.05 22.21
C ASN A 57 9.90 -6.20 20.91
N PRO A 58 11.12 -5.91 20.41
CA PRO A 58 11.30 -5.14 19.17
C PRO A 58 10.74 -5.85 17.93
N MET A 59 10.65 -7.19 17.97
CA MET A 59 10.06 -8.02 16.91
C MET A 59 8.53 -8.06 16.94
N LYS A 60 7.88 -7.38 17.89
CA LYS A 60 6.42 -7.41 17.99
C LYS A 60 5.80 -6.61 16.84
N GLU A 61 5.00 -7.32 16.05
CA GLU A 61 4.13 -6.73 15.03
C GLU A 61 3.02 -5.92 15.70
N GLY A 62 2.71 -4.75 15.12
CA GLY A 62 1.58 -3.92 15.52
C GLY A 62 1.88 -2.43 15.52
N SER A 63 0.81 -1.65 15.60
CA SER A 63 0.86 -0.20 15.44
C SER A 63 1.51 0.49 16.64
N ARG A 64 2.25 1.57 16.36
CA ARG A 64 2.95 2.45 17.29
C ARG A 64 2.64 3.90 16.91
N HIS A 65 3.00 4.84 17.79
CA HIS A 65 2.69 6.25 17.58
C HIS A 65 3.68 6.93 16.62
N SER A 66 4.97 6.61 16.74
CA SER A 66 6.04 7.18 15.92
C SER A 66 6.91 6.11 15.25
N ILE A 67 7.62 6.50 14.19
CA ILE A 67 8.67 5.67 13.60
C ILE A 67 9.82 5.44 14.58
N ASP A 68 10.07 6.40 15.48
CA ASP A 68 11.10 6.31 16.51
C ASP A 68 10.83 5.17 17.51
N ASP A 69 9.58 4.71 17.55
CA ASP A 69 9.19 3.56 18.35
C ASP A 69 9.55 2.23 17.65
N ILE A 70 9.98 2.21 16.39
CA ILE A 70 10.28 1.01 15.61
C ILE A 70 11.79 0.92 15.34
N ASP A 71 12.41 -0.19 15.74
CA ASP A 71 13.77 -0.52 15.33
C ASP A 71 13.80 -0.85 13.84
N MET A 72 14.16 0.13 13.00
CA MET A 72 14.25 -0.03 11.55
C MET A 72 15.67 -0.37 11.10
N ALA A 73 15.79 -1.22 10.09
CA ALA A 73 17.07 -1.56 9.46
C ALA A 73 17.57 -0.50 8.46
N TYR A 74 16.81 0.58 8.25
CA TYR A 74 17.10 1.69 7.36
C TYR A 74 16.34 2.94 7.81
N ASP A 75 16.68 4.10 7.25
CA ASP A 75 16.01 5.37 7.54
C ASP A 75 14.69 5.49 6.76
N PHE A 76 13.56 5.24 7.45
CA PHE A 76 12.23 5.30 6.86
C PHE A 76 11.75 6.75 6.67
N LYS A 77 11.46 7.13 5.42
CA LYS A 77 11.08 8.51 5.05
C LYS A 77 9.59 8.83 5.24
N GLY A 78 8.73 7.83 5.32
CA GLY A 78 7.27 7.98 5.49
C GLY A 78 6.61 8.89 4.46
N VAL A 79 5.51 9.53 4.83
CA VAL A 79 4.78 10.58 4.10
C VAL A 79 5.10 11.92 4.76
N PRO A 80 5.40 13.00 4.00
CA PRO A 80 5.71 14.29 4.59
C PRO A 80 4.53 14.80 5.40
N SER A 81 4.80 15.47 6.52
CA SER A 81 3.75 16.01 7.39
C SER A 81 2.84 17.02 6.69
N TYR A 82 3.36 17.77 5.70
CA TYR A 82 2.56 18.74 4.93
C TYR A 82 1.59 18.09 3.94
N LEU A 83 1.75 16.79 3.64
CA LEU A 83 0.83 16.02 2.79
C LEU A 83 -0.22 15.24 3.60
N ILE A 84 -0.18 15.28 4.93
CA ILE A 84 -1.14 14.56 5.76
C ILE A 84 -1.98 15.53 6.59
N THR A 85 -3.28 15.26 6.67
CA THR A 85 -4.18 15.99 7.57
C THR A 85 -4.03 15.51 9.01
N GLN A 86 -3.82 14.20 9.19
CA GLN A 86 -3.66 13.60 10.51
C GLN A 86 -2.81 12.33 10.42
N SER A 87 -1.79 12.19 11.27
CA SER A 87 -1.11 10.89 11.46
C SER A 87 -2.01 9.97 12.29
N LEU A 88 -2.18 8.73 11.84
CA LEU A 88 -2.99 7.70 12.52
C LEU A 88 -2.11 6.60 13.15
N GLY A 89 -0.81 6.60 12.88
CA GLY A 89 0.15 5.67 13.47
C GLY A 89 1.04 5.00 12.43
N ILE A 90 1.90 4.11 12.90
CA ILE A 90 2.85 3.38 12.06
C ILE A 90 3.03 1.96 12.56
N ALA A 91 3.23 1.00 11.66
CA ALA A 91 3.49 -0.39 12.00
C ALA A 91 4.72 -0.90 11.25
N PRO A 92 5.53 -1.79 11.84
CA PRO A 92 6.56 -2.50 11.11
C PRO A 92 5.95 -3.40 10.03
N SER A 93 6.71 -3.66 8.96
CA SER A 93 6.30 -4.57 7.88
C SER A 93 7.47 -5.44 7.37
N VAL A 94 7.13 -6.47 6.58
CA VAL A 94 8.04 -7.41 5.93
C VAL A 94 8.72 -8.39 6.89
N THR A 95 9.95 -8.12 7.32
CA THR A 95 10.75 -9.06 8.11
C THR A 95 11.63 -8.29 9.09
N PHE A 96 11.81 -8.87 10.27
CA PHE A 96 12.78 -8.38 11.25
C PHE A 96 14.12 -9.07 11.04
N ILE A 97 15.15 -8.28 10.75
CA ILE A 97 16.51 -8.77 10.57
C ILE A 97 17.23 -8.64 11.91
N GLN A 98 17.62 -9.76 12.51
CA GLN A 98 18.28 -9.79 13.81
C GLN A 98 19.51 -8.87 13.82
N GLY A 99 19.56 -7.97 14.81
CA GLY A 99 20.63 -6.99 14.97
C GLY A 99 20.62 -5.81 14.00
N LYS A 100 19.63 -5.73 13.09
CA LYS A 100 19.43 -4.58 12.20
C LYS A 100 18.07 -3.89 12.37
N GLY A 101 17.00 -4.66 12.59
CA GLY A 101 15.64 -4.12 12.69
C GLY A 101 14.74 -4.54 11.53
N TRP A 102 13.59 -3.89 11.41
CA TRP A 102 12.57 -4.16 10.39
C TRP A 102 12.98 -3.67 9.00
N ALA A 103 12.72 -4.50 7.99
CA ALA A 103 13.02 -4.23 6.57
C ALA A 103 11.88 -3.49 5.84
N GLY A 104 10.84 -3.06 6.55
CA GLY A 104 9.77 -2.25 6.01
C GLY A 104 8.93 -1.60 7.10
N ALA A 105 8.20 -0.57 6.74
CA ALA A 105 7.23 0.09 7.60
C ALA A 105 5.99 0.50 6.81
N MET A 106 4.88 0.65 7.53
CA MET A 106 3.60 1.10 7.01
C MET A 106 3.06 2.23 7.89
N GLN A 107 2.96 3.42 7.33
CA GLN A 107 2.38 4.60 7.98
C GLN A 107 0.91 4.74 7.60
N PHE A 108 0.06 4.97 8.59
CA PHE A 108 -1.36 5.27 8.43
C PHE A 108 -1.62 6.75 8.67
N PHE A 109 -2.44 7.35 7.82
CA PHE A 109 -2.75 8.78 7.90
C PHE A 109 -4.10 9.10 7.27
N ALA A 110 -4.66 10.27 7.58
CA ALA A 110 -5.80 10.83 6.88
C ALA A 110 -5.35 11.94 5.93
N HIS A 111 -6.02 12.05 4.79
CA HIS A 111 -5.83 13.10 3.79
C HIS A 111 -7.19 13.72 3.44
N GLU A 112 -7.28 15.06 3.47
CA GLU A 112 -8.52 15.84 3.41
C GLU A 112 -9.46 15.46 2.27
N ASN A 113 -8.93 15.27 1.05
CA ASN A 113 -9.74 14.99 -0.13
C ASN A 113 -9.89 13.50 -0.49
N ILE A 114 -9.01 12.65 0.04
CA ILE A 114 -8.91 11.24 -0.38
C ILE A 114 -9.58 10.32 0.64
N GLY A 115 -9.29 10.51 1.94
CA GLY A 115 -9.78 9.65 3.03
C GLY A 115 -8.65 9.13 3.92
N ASN A 116 -8.86 7.96 4.51
CA ASN A 116 -7.81 7.28 5.30
C ASN A 116 -6.90 6.49 4.36
N CYS A 117 -5.61 6.65 4.54
CA CYS A 117 -4.57 6.09 3.71
C CYS A 117 -3.55 5.29 4.53
N SER A 118 -2.90 4.34 3.87
CA SER A 118 -1.70 3.66 4.33
C SER A 118 -0.63 3.77 3.26
N TYR A 119 0.54 4.26 3.63
CA TYR A 119 1.75 4.24 2.81
C TYR A 119 2.71 3.20 3.37
N ARG A 120 3.15 2.27 2.54
CA ARG A 120 4.08 1.22 2.90
C ARG A 120 5.34 1.35 2.06
N GLU A 121 6.48 1.17 2.72
CA GLU A 121 7.79 1.10 2.09
C GLU A 121 8.46 -0.21 2.51
N ASN A 122 8.84 -1.02 1.53
CA ASN A 122 9.48 -2.31 1.73
C ASN A 122 10.86 -2.28 1.07
N ASN A 123 11.92 -2.47 1.85
CA ASN A 123 13.28 -2.54 1.31
C ASN A 123 13.53 -3.92 0.69
N LEU A 124 13.48 -3.99 -0.64
CA LEU A 124 13.62 -5.22 -1.41
C LEU A 124 15.02 -5.83 -1.28
N LYS A 125 16.06 -4.99 -1.15
CA LYS A 125 17.45 -5.44 -0.98
C LYS A 125 17.68 -6.11 0.38
N LEU A 126 17.16 -5.51 1.45
CA LEU A 126 17.31 -6.03 2.81
C LEU A 126 16.43 -7.27 3.06
N SER A 127 15.23 -7.29 2.49
CA SER A 127 14.31 -8.43 2.62
C SER A 127 14.59 -9.59 1.67
N HIS A 128 15.53 -9.42 0.72
CA HIS A 128 15.73 -10.32 -0.41
C HIS A 128 14.44 -10.57 -1.22
N GLY A 129 13.56 -9.56 -1.24
CA GLY A 129 12.31 -9.58 -1.98
C GLY A 129 12.53 -9.39 -3.48
N SER A 130 11.55 -9.80 -4.27
CA SER A 130 11.50 -9.54 -5.71
C SER A 130 10.05 -9.31 -6.12
N ALA A 131 9.84 -8.44 -7.10
CA ALA A 131 8.54 -8.18 -7.69
C ALA A 131 8.51 -8.75 -9.11
N ILE A 132 7.45 -9.47 -9.44
CA ILE A 132 7.16 -9.91 -10.81
C ILE A 132 5.91 -9.16 -11.24
N ILE A 133 6.05 -8.34 -12.29
CA ILE A 133 5.00 -7.45 -12.76
C ILE A 133 4.72 -7.79 -14.22
N PRO A 134 3.46 -8.11 -14.57
CA PRO A 134 3.07 -8.28 -15.97
C PRO A 134 3.18 -6.95 -16.72
N GLU A 135 3.80 -6.97 -17.90
CA GLU A 135 4.07 -5.75 -18.67
C GLU A 135 2.77 -5.03 -19.06
N GLU A 136 1.69 -5.77 -19.27
CA GLU A 136 0.37 -5.23 -19.63
C GLU A 136 -0.29 -4.40 -18.52
N ASP A 137 0.13 -4.59 -17.27
CA ASP A 137 -0.40 -3.88 -16.09
C ASP A 137 0.48 -2.67 -15.71
N VAL A 138 1.61 -2.47 -16.41
CA VAL A 138 2.58 -1.42 -16.10
C VAL A 138 2.17 -0.09 -16.70
N THR A 139 2.05 0.91 -15.83
CA THR A 139 2.10 2.34 -16.20
C THR A 139 3.41 2.96 -15.72
N ARG A 140 3.59 4.27 -15.97
CA ARG A 140 4.74 5.05 -15.49
C ARG A 140 4.33 6.36 -14.85
N GLU A 141 3.18 6.32 -14.18
CA GLU A 141 2.52 7.53 -13.70
C GLU A 141 3.26 8.16 -12.52
N VAL A 142 3.90 7.38 -11.64
CA VAL A 142 4.68 7.94 -10.53
C VAL A 142 6.12 8.20 -10.99
N ASN A 143 6.40 9.46 -11.37
CA ASN A 143 7.74 9.96 -11.70
C ASN A 143 8.55 9.08 -12.69
N GLY A 144 7.87 8.44 -13.65
CA GLY A 144 8.49 7.57 -14.65
C GLY A 144 8.84 6.15 -14.16
N LYS A 145 8.61 5.85 -12.88
CA LYS A 145 8.84 4.54 -12.25
C LYS A 145 7.75 3.55 -12.67
N VAL A 146 8.10 2.26 -12.66
CA VAL A 146 7.11 1.20 -12.90
C VAL A 146 6.00 1.36 -11.88
N THR A 147 4.78 1.53 -12.36
CA THR A 147 3.60 1.85 -11.54
C THR A 147 2.48 0.88 -11.88
N ILE A 148 1.75 0.42 -10.86
CA ILE A 148 0.49 -0.30 -11.01
C ILE A 148 -0.56 0.46 -10.20
N SER A 149 -1.70 0.75 -10.81
CA SER A 149 -2.78 1.47 -10.15
C SER A 149 -4.12 0.76 -10.37
N ASN A 150 -4.94 0.65 -9.32
CA ASN A 150 -6.27 0.07 -9.44
C ASN A 150 -7.22 0.60 -8.37
N VAL A 151 -8.51 0.34 -8.60
CA VAL A 151 -9.57 0.56 -7.61
C VAL A 151 -10.27 -0.77 -7.40
N THR A 152 -10.38 -1.20 -6.15
CA THR A 152 -11.10 -2.42 -5.79
C THR A 152 -12.14 -2.12 -4.72
N GLY A 153 -13.37 -2.60 -4.89
CA GLY A 153 -14.39 -2.41 -3.87
C GLY A 153 -15.80 -2.77 -4.28
N GLU A 154 -16.73 -2.43 -3.39
CA GLU A 154 -18.17 -2.60 -3.57
C GLU A 154 -18.94 -1.48 -2.87
N ILE A 155 -20.11 -1.14 -3.42
CA ILE A 155 -20.94 0.00 -3.00
C ILE A 155 -21.23 0.01 -1.49
N HIS A 156 -21.39 -1.16 -0.85
CA HIS A 156 -21.71 -1.26 0.58
C HIS A 156 -20.50 -1.38 1.49
N HIS A 157 -19.32 -1.69 0.95
CA HIS A 157 -18.11 -1.97 1.71
C HIS A 157 -17.02 -0.90 1.52
N GLY A 158 -17.25 0.03 0.60
CA GLY A 158 -16.29 1.06 0.22
C GLY A 158 -15.35 0.60 -0.89
N PHE A 159 -14.47 1.52 -1.27
CA PHE A 159 -13.50 1.38 -2.34
C PHE A 159 -12.11 1.66 -1.83
N LEU A 160 -11.15 0.86 -2.29
CA LEU A 160 -9.74 1.01 -2.03
C LEU A 160 -9.04 1.39 -3.33
N TYR A 161 -8.38 2.53 -3.30
CA TYR A 161 -7.55 3.06 -4.37
C TYR A 161 -6.11 2.68 -4.05
N SER A 162 -5.48 1.91 -4.92
CA SER A 162 -4.10 1.42 -4.71
C SER A 162 -3.20 1.95 -5.80
N VAL A 163 -2.04 2.48 -5.42
CA VAL A 163 -0.96 2.87 -6.32
C VAL A 163 0.32 2.28 -5.77
N ASP A 164 0.91 1.39 -6.56
CA ASP A 164 2.13 0.68 -6.26
C ASP A 164 3.21 1.19 -7.21
N TRP A 165 4.40 1.51 -6.70
CA TRP A 165 5.53 1.88 -7.55
C TRP A 165 6.85 1.32 -7.03
N TYR A 166 7.79 1.20 -7.95
CA TYR A 166 9.04 0.47 -7.72
C TYR A 166 10.25 1.32 -8.08
N ASP A 167 11.23 1.35 -7.19
CA ASP A 167 12.56 1.89 -7.48
C ASP A 167 13.64 0.80 -7.36
N GLN A 168 14.92 1.20 -7.36
CA GLN A 168 16.03 0.26 -7.33
C GLN A 168 16.19 -0.50 -6.00
N SER A 169 15.57 -0.03 -4.92
CA SER A 169 15.78 -0.54 -3.56
C SER A 169 14.47 -0.83 -2.84
N PHE A 170 13.38 -0.20 -3.23
CA PHE A 170 12.12 -0.21 -2.53
C PHE A 170 10.94 -0.57 -3.43
N PHE A 171 9.99 -1.27 -2.81
CA PHE A 171 8.61 -1.32 -3.25
C PHE A 171 7.80 -0.38 -2.37
N HIS A 172 7.01 0.46 -3.02
CA HIS A 172 6.13 1.41 -2.37
C HIS A 172 4.69 1.06 -2.70
N GLU A 173 3.82 1.14 -1.70
CA GLU A 173 2.39 0.92 -1.83
C GLU A 173 1.65 2.04 -1.12
N LEU A 174 0.84 2.79 -1.85
CA LEU A 174 -0.10 3.76 -1.32
C LEU A 174 -1.51 3.24 -1.53
N LYS A 175 -2.21 3.01 -0.42
CA LYS A 175 -3.60 2.57 -0.41
C LYS A 175 -4.45 3.58 0.32
N CYS A 176 -5.54 4.02 -0.28
CA CYS A 176 -6.48 4.93 0.35
C CYS A 176 -7.91 4.41 0.23
N ALA A 177 -8.68 4.50 1.31
CA ALA A 177 -10.05 4.01 1.36
C ALA A 177 -11.07 5.15 1.39
N LYS A 178 -12.12 5.00 0.59
CA LYS A 178 -13.26 5.93 0.53
C LYS A 178 -14.56 5.14 0.43
N ILE A 179 -15.63 5.63 1.05
CA ILE A 179 -16.93 4.94 1.04
C ILE A 179 -17.53 4.91 -0.38
N ASN A 180 -17.40 6.03 -1.10
CA ASN A 180 -17.99 6.17 -2.43
C ASN A 180 -16.91 6.07 -3.52
N TYR A 181 -17.27 5.39 -4.61
CA TYR A 181 -16.44 5.33 -5.80
C TYR A 181 -16.41 6.69 -6.51
N SER A 182 -15.23 7.09 -6.93
CA SER A 182 -15.01 8.18 -7.89
C SER A 182 -13.67 7.94 -8.61
N PRO A 183 -13.64 7.98 -9.95
CA PRO A 183 -12.40 7.83 -10.71
C PRO A 183 -11.39 8.95 -10.42
N ASP A 184 -11.85 10.15 -10.07
CA ASP A 184 -10.98 11.30 -9.76
C ASP A 184 -10.11 11.04 -8.53
N ILE A 185 -10.59 10.20 -7.59
CA ILE A 185 -9.82 9.85 -6.39
C ILE A 185 -8.60 9.01 -6.76
N LEU A 186 -8.66 8.18 -7.80
CA LEU A 186 -7.47 7.47 -8.26
C LEU A 186 -6.41 8.47 -8.76
N LEU A 187 -6.83 9.49 -9.51
CA LEU A 187 -5.92 10.54 -9.98
C LEU A 187 -5.31 11.34 -8.82
N GLU A 188 -6.10 11.63 -7.79
CA GLU A 188 -5.59 12.28 -6.56
C GLU A 188 -4.58 11.40 -5.81
N VAL A 189 -4.84 10.08 -5.72
CA VAL A 189 -3.91 9.13 -5.08
C VAL A 189 -2.61 9.01 -5.88
N ILE A 190 -2.67 8.99 -7.22
CA ILE A 190 -1.48 9.04 -8.08
C ILE A 190 -0.71 10.36 -7.88
N ALA A 191 -1.41 11.49 -7.79
CA ALA A 191 -0.78 12.79 -7.52
C ALA A 191 -0.13 12.86 -6.13
N LEU A 192 -0.73 12.22 -5.12
CA LEU A 192 -0.14 12.08 -3.80
C LEU A 192 1.10 11.18 -3.84
N ALA A 193 1.05 10.05 -4.56
CA ALA A 193 2.20 9.16 -4.73
C ALA A 193 3.39 9.88 -5.38
N LYS A 194 3.17 10.70 -6.40
CA LYS A 194 4.21 11.55 -7.01
C LYS A 194 4.89 12.46 -5.99
N GLN A 195 4.10 13.16 -5.18
CA GLN A 195 4.63 14.08 -4.16
C GLN A 195 5.35 13.35 -3.02
N ILE A 196 4.92 12.13 -2.66
CA ILE A 196 5.63 11.28 -1.70
C ILE A 196 6.99 10.84 -2.26
N ASP A 197 7.04 10.57 -3.55
CA ASP A 197 8.22 10.05 -4.24
C ASP A 197 9.28 11.11 -4.57
N GLU A 198 8.91 12.39 -4.63
CA GLU A 198 9.80 13.55 -4.90
C GLU A 198 10.74 13.92 -3.73
N LYS A 199 10.84 13.07 -2.71
CA LYS A 199 11.65 13.33 -1.51
C LYS A 199 13.14 12.99 -1.64
#